data_AF-A0A3P6DRQ9-F1
#
_entry.id   AF-A0A3P6DRQ9-F1
#
_cell.length_a   1.000
_cell.length_b   1.000
_cell.length_c   1.000
_cell.angle_alpha   90.00
_cell.angle_beta   90.00
_cell.angle_gamma   90.00
#
_symmetry.space_group_name_H-M   'P 1'
#
loop_
_entity.id
_entity.type
_entity.pdbx_description
1 polymer ?
#
loop_
_entity_poly.entity_id
_entity_poly.type
_entity_poly.pdbx_seq_one_letter_code
_entity_poly.pdbx_strand_id
1 'polypeptide(L)' 'MATNKISFFLVLCLCVLISSGFGEAALNPTGRKCPDPNGVDKKAACYSYCKTQGFMGGSCQGHKGNYMCKCYEGI' A
#
# COMPACT_ATOMS: atom_id res chain seq x y z
N MET A 1 -41.60 -23.56 -6.06
CA MET A 1 -40.20 -23.20 -6.40
C MET A 1 -40.00 -21.71 -6.17
N ALA A 2 -39.88 -21.28 -4.91
CA ALA A 2 -39.82 -19.86 -4.53
C ALA A 2 -38.66 -19.61 -3.55
N THR A 3 -37.53 -20.28 -3.77
CA THR A 3 -36.37 -20.24 -2.85
C THR A 3 -35.05 -19.81 -3.54
N ASN A 4 -35.04 -19.65 -4.87
CA ASN A 4 -33.83 -19.30 -5.61
C ASN A 4 -33.61 -17.78 -5.79
N LYS A 5 -34.65 -16.94 -5.60
CA LYS A 5 -34.58 -15.51 -5.94
C LYS A 5 -33.91 -14.67 -4.84
N ILE A 6 -34.03 -15.10 -3.59
CA ILE A 6 -33.42 -14.43 -2.42
C ILE A 6 -31.94 -14.80 -2.31
N SER A 7 -31.59 -16.06 -2.60
CA SER A 7 -30.20 -16.54 -2.57
C SER A 7 -29.32 -15.80 -3.59
N PHE A 8 -29.84 -15.51 -4.79
CA PHE A 8 -29.10 -14.79 -5.82
C PHE A 8 -28.77 -13.34 -5.42
N PHE A 9 -29.69 -12.66 -4.73
CA PHE A 9 -29.48 -11.30 -4.24
C PHE A 9 -28.42 -11.23 -3.13
N LEU A 10 -28.39 -12.24 -2.24
CA LEU A 10 -27.38 -12.32 -1.18
C LEU A 10 -25.98 -12.56 -1.74
N VAL A 11 -25.85 -13.43 -2.75
CA VAL A 11 -24.57 -13.68 -3.43
C VAL A 11 -24.08 -12.42 -4.14
N LEU A 12 -24.96 -11.69 -4.84
CA LEU A 12 -24.61 -10.42 -5.48
C LEU A 12 -24.15 -9.36 -4.46
N CYS A 13 -24.84 -9.22 -3.32
CA CYS A 13 -24.43 -8.31 -2.25
C CYS A 13 -23.06 -8.69 -1.66
N LEU A 14 -22.81 -9.98 -1.44
CA LEU A 14 -21.48 -10.44 -0.97
C LEU A 14 -20.39 -10.12 -2.00
N CYS A 15 -20.63 -10.35 -3.30
CA CYS A 15 -19.65 -10.06 -4.34
C CYS A 15 -19.33 -8.56 -4.45
N VAL A 16 -20.33 -7.68 -4.29
CA VAL A 16 -20.12 -6.23 -4.29
C VAL A 16 -19.35 -5.79 -3.04
N LEU A 17 -19.66 -6.36 -1.86
CA LEU A 17 -18.92 -6.10 -0.63
C LEU A 17 -17.45 -6.55 -0.71
N ILE A 18 -17.18 -7.73 -1.29
CA ILE A 18 -15.82 -8.24 -1.53
C ILE A 18 -15.08 -7.37 -2.54
N SER A 19 -15.76 -6.89 -3.59
CA SER A 19 -15.18 -5.97 -4.58
C SER A 19 -14.87 -4.59 -4.00
N SER A 20 -15.66 -4.12 -3.04
CA SER A 20 -15.38 -2.87 -2.31
C SER A 20 -14.32 -3.01 -1.21
N GLY A 21 -14.01 -4.24 -0.78
CA GLY A 21 -12.94 -4.55 0.17
C GLY A 21 -11.57 -4.80 -0.49
N PHE A 22 -11.55 -5.16 -1.78
CA PHE A 22 -10.30 -5.26 -2.56
C PHE A 22 -9.86 -3.93 -3.18
N GLY A 23 -10.22 -2.83 -2.52
CA GLY A 23 -9.65 -1.50 -2.69
C GLY A 23 -9.20 -0.93 -1.35
N GLU A 24 -9.10 -1.77 -0.31
CA GLU A 24 -8.45 -1.41 0.95
C GLU A 24 -7.05 -0.93 0.63
N ALA A 25 -6.89 0.39 0.68
CA ALA A 25 -5.65 1.12 0.79
C ALA A 25 -4.43 0.28 0.38
N ALA A 26 -3.98 0.46 -0.87
CA ALA A 26 -2.54 0.63 -1.02
C ALA A 26 -2.18 1.85 -0.15
N LEU A 27 -2.08 1.62 1.17
CA LEU A 27 -1.44 2.44 2.18
C LEU A 27 -0.23 2.94 1.45
N ASN A 28 -0.24 4.23 1.07
CA ASN A 28 0.76 4.80 0.19
C ASN A 28 2.08 4.12 0.52
N PRO A 29 2.65 3.32 -0.41
CA PRO A 29 3.91 2.62 -0.13
C PRO A 29 5.01 3.63 0.17
N THR A 30 4.73 4.91 -0.06
CA THR A 30 5.46 6.08 0.44
C THR A 30 4.93 6.54 1.81
N GLY A 31 5.80 6.80 2.79
CA GLY A 31 5.41 7.37 4.09
C GLY A 31 5.92 6.61 5.31
N ARG A 32 6.69 5.53 5.13
CA ARG A 32 7.38 4.88 6.24
C ARG A 32 8.45 5.82 6.82
N LYS A 33 8.41 6.09 8.12
CA LYS A 33 9.42 6.92 8.78
C LYS A 33 10.81 6.28 8.64
N CYS A 34 11.77 7.07 8.19
CA CYS A 34 13.14 6.62 8.12
C CYS A 34 13.76 6.56 9.52
N PRO A 35 14.48 5.47 9.86
CA PRO A 35 15.07 5.30 11.18
C PRO A 35 16.22 6.27 11.43
N ASP A 36 16.83 6.80 10.38
CA ASP A 36 17.93 7.76 10.49
C ASP A 36 17.42 9.21 10.58
N PRO A 37 17.81 9.96 11.63
CA PRO A 37 17.36 11.33 11.82
C PRO A 37 17.97 12.33 10.81
N ASN A 38 19.00 11.93 10.05
CA ASN A 38 19.61 12.71 8.97
C ASN A 38 19.13 12.26 7.58
N GLY A 39 18.18 11.31 7.50
CA GLY A 39 17.57 10.92 6.24
C GLY A 39 18.41 9.98 5.40
N VAL A 40 19.43 9.35 5.99
CA VAL A 40 20.21 8.32 5.28
C VAL A 40 19.39 7.03 5.23
N ASP A 41 19.25 6.45 4.03
CA ASP A 41 18.64 5.13 3.87
C ASP A 41 19.60 4.02 4.35
N LYS A 42 19.74 3.91 5.67
CA LYS A 42 20.61 2.92 6.31
C LYS A 42 20.17 1.51 5.91
N LYS A 43 21.13 0.72 5.45
CA LYS A 43 20.93 -0.68 5.01
C LYS A 43 19.94 -0.81 3.85
N ALA A 44 19.71 0.25 3.07
CA ALA A 44 18.76 0.23 1.96
C ALA A 44 17.35 -0.23 2.40
N ALA A 45 16.92 0.17 3.61
CA ALA A 45 15.67 -0.29 4.21
C ALA A 45 14.45 0.30 3.48
N CYS A 46 14.50 1.58 3.14
CA CYS A 46 13.48 2.24 2.32
C CYS A 46 13.50 1.68 0.89
N TYR A 47 14.67 1.54 0.30
CA TYR A 47 14.83 0.93 -1.01
C TYR A 47 14.20 -0.48 -1.09
N SER A 48 14.59 -1.37 -0.16
CA SER A 48 14.10 -2.76 -0.12
C SER A 48 12.60 -2.82 0.13
N TYR A 49 12.09 -1.98 1.04
CA TYR A 49 10.66 -1.86 1.28
C TYR A 49 9.91 -1.49 0.01
N CYS A 50 10.33 -0.44 -0.70
CA CYS A 50 9.70 -0.06 -1.96
C CYS A 50 9.77 -1.15 -3.03
N LYS A 51 10.89 -1.88 -3.14
CA LYS A 51 11.01 -3.04 -4.04
C LYS A 51 10.00 -4.14 -3.71
N THR A 52 9.76 -4.44 -2.42
CA THR A 52 8.76 -5.45 -2.01
C THR A 52 7.33 -5.03 -2.33
N GLN A 53 7.08 -3.73 -2.43
CA GLN A 53 5.78 -3.16 -2.82
C GLN A 53 5.63 -3.04 -4.35
N GLY A 54 6.60 -3.48 -5.14
CA GLY A 54 6.54 -3.45 -6.61
C GLY A 54 7.12 -2.18 -7.27
N PHE A 55 7.74 -1.26 -6.52
CA PHE A 55 8.38 -0.07 -7.06
C PHE A 55 9.79 -0.37 -7.57
N MET A 56 10.38 0.54 -8.36
CA MET A 56 11.78 0.42 -8.79
C MET A 56 12.78 0.58 -7.63
N GLY A 57 12.36 1.27 -6.57
CA GLY A 57 13.13 1.49 -5.35
C GLY A 57 12.53 2.65 -4.55
N GLY A 58 13.27 3.10 -3.54
CA GLY A 58 12.89 4.23 -2.71
C GLY A 58 14.07 4.92 -2.06
N SER A 59 13.83 6.13 -1.55
CA SER A 59 14.80 6.89 -0.76
C SER A 59 14.12 7.69 0.35
N CYS A 60 14.88 7.98 1.41
CA CYS A 60 14.43 8.83 2.51
C CYS A 60 14.45 10.31 2.08
N GLN A 61 13.29 10.96 2.10
CA GLN A 61 13.12 12.36 1.70
C GLN A 61 12.37 13.13 2.79
N GLY A 62 12.69 14.41 2.96
CA GLY A 62 12.09 15.26 4.00
C GLY A 62 13.12 16.16 4.69
N HIS A 63 12.88 16.47 5.95
CA HIS A 63 13.72 17.33 6.80
C HIS A 63 14.15 16.62 8.07
N LYS A 64 15.17 17.19 8.75
CA LYS A 64 15.73 16.63 9.99
C LYS A 64 14.63 16.29 11.01
N GLY A 65 14.62 15.04 11.48
CA GLY A 65 13.60 14.51 12.40
C GLY A 65 12.29 14.04 11.76
N ASN A 66 12.09 14.30 10.47
CA ASN A 66 10.88 13.92 9.72
C ASN A 66 11.21 13.48 8.29
N TYR A 67 12.12 12.50 8.17
CA TYR A 67 12.39 11.84 6.90
C TYR A 67 11.42 10.69 6.68
N MET A 68 10.81 10.66 5.50
CA MET A 68 9.84 9.66 5.09
C MET A 68 10.36 8.95 3.85
N CYS A 69 10.17 7.64 3.80
CA CYS A 69 10.49 6.82 2.67
C CYS A 69 9.57 7.17 1.50
N LYS A 70 10.16 7.58 0.37
CA LYS A 70 9.47 7.86 -0.88
C LYS A 70 9.90 6.82 -1.92
N CYS A 71 8.94 6.02 -2.38
CA CYS A 71 9.14 5.08 -3.47
C CYS A 71 9.04 5.80 -4.81
N TYR A 72 9.81 5.34 -5.80
CA TYR A 72 9.78 5.86 -7.18
C TYR A 72 9.31 4.78 -8.15
N GLU A 73 8.41 5.18 -9.05
CA GLU A 73 7.93 4.36 -10.16
C GLU A 73 8.92 4.44 -11.33
N GLY A 74 8.94 3.39 -12.15
CA GLY A 74 9.74 3.37 -13.37
C GLY A 74 9.04 4.06 -14.52
N ILE A 75 9.84 4.77 -15.34
CA ILE A 75 9.40 5.35 -16.61
C ILE A 75 9.37 4.27 -17.68
#